data_AF-A0A1I7XTY4-F1
#
_entry.id   AF-A0A1I7XTY4-F1
#
_cell.length_a   1.000
_cell.length_b   1.000
_cell.length_c   1.000
_cell.angle_alpha   90.00
_cell.angle_beta   90.00
_cell.angle_gamma   90.00
#
_symmetry.space_group_name_H-M   'P 1'
#
loop_
_entity.id
_entity.type
_entity.pdbx_description
1 polymer ?
#
loop_
_entity_poly.entity_id
_entity_poly.type
_entity_poly.pdbx_seq_one_letter_code
_entity_poly.pdbx_strand_id
1 'polypeptide(L)' 'MSGIITRIVSEGSHISRHFLGVRSAPLKEYSAGFKVKARLKLRCRSCYFVRVDGRLHVECNEHGRHRQREIFDVKALW' A
#
# COMPACT_ATOMS: atom_id res chain seq x y z
N MET A 1 -10.87 43.66 10.24
CA MET A 1 -11.72 43.66 9.03
C MET A 1 -11.02 42.91 7.91
N SER A 2 -10.94 41.57 7.98
CA SER A 2 -10.11 40.78 7.06
C SER A 2 -10.75 39.41 6.80
N GLY A 3 -12.02 39.40 6.37
CA GLY A 3 -12.79 38.15 6.15
C GLY A 3 -13.23 37.92 4.70
N ILE A 4 -13.05 38.91 3.82
CA ILE A 4 -13.61 38.87 2.45
C ILE A 4 -12.58 38.29 1.46
N ILE A 5 -11.29 38.60 1.64
CA ILE A 5 -10.22 38.13 0.73
C ILE A 5 -10.05 36.59 0.80
N THR A 6 -10.21 35.99 1.97
CA THR A 6 -10.02 34.55 2.17
C THR A 6 -11.10 33.70 1.47
N ARG A 7 -12.31 34.23 1.29
CA ARG A 7 -13.42 33.50 0.64
C ARG A 7 -13.28 33.41 -0.88
N ILE A 8 -12.81 34.49 -1.51
CA ILE A 8 -12.65 34.53 -2.97
C ILE A 8 -11.55 33.55 -3.43
N VAL A 9 -10.47 33.43 -2.64
CA VAL A 9 -9.37 32.49 -2.94
C VAL A 9 -9.83 31.03 -2.78
N SER A 10 -10.71 30.72 -1.81
CA SER A 10 -11.24 29.36 -1.68
C SER A 10 -12.13 28.99 -2.87
N GLU A 11 -13.06 29.86 -3.28
CA GLU A 11 -13.98 29.60 -4.41
C GLU A 11 -13.26 29.48 -5.76
N GLY A 12 -12.28 30.34 -6.04
CA GLY A 12 -11.46 30.24 -7.26
C GLY A 12 -10.69 28.92 -7.36
N SER A 13 -10.26 28.37 -6.22
CA SER A 13 -9.57 27.07 -6.19
C SER A 13 -10.48 25.87 -6.47
N HIS A 14 -11.81 26.00 -6.29
CA HIS A 14 -12.77 24.94 -6.61
C HIS A 14 -13.09 24.90 -8.12
N ILE A 15 -13.16 26.06 -8.77
CA ILE A 15 -13.44 26.16 -10.22
C ILE A 15 -12.26 25.61 -11.02
N SER A 16 -11.03 25.98 -10.69
CA SER A 16 -9.82 25.49 -11.38
C SER A 16 -9.64 23.98 -11.28
N ARG A 17 -10.11 23.34 -10.19
CA ARG A 17 -10.06 21.88 -10.00
C ARG A 17 -11.00 21.13 -10.94
N HIS A 18 -12.10 21.75 -11.37
CA HIS A 18 -13.06 21.14 -12.29
C HIS A 18 -12.59 21.15 -13.76
N PHE A 19 -11.90 22.21 -14.19
CA PHE A 19 -11.47 22.35 -15.59
C PHE A 19 -10.32 21.43 -15.99
N LEU A 20 -9.42 21.08 -15.07
CA LEU A 20 -8.33 20.14 -15.34
C LEU A 20 -8.75 18.67 -15.28
N GLY A 21 -10.05 18.38 -15.12
CA GLY A 21 -10.55 17.00 -15.07
C GLY A 21 -9.98 16.18 -13.91
N VAL A 22 -9.30 16.81 -12.94
CA VAL A 22 -8.77 16.19 -11.73
C VAL A 22 -9.94 15.94 -10.79
N ARG A 23 -10.78 14.98 -11.18
CA ARG A 23 -11.57 14.24 -10.21
C ARG A 23 -10.55 13.68 -9.25
N SER A 24 -10.65 14.07 -7.98
CA SER A 24 -9.95 13.42 -6.88
C SER A 24 -10.32 11.95 -6.90
N ALA A 25 -9.60 11.17 -7.71
CA ALA A 25 -9.70 9.73 -7.72
C ALA A 25 -9.46 9.31 -6.28
N PRO A 26 -10.26 8.39 -5.71
CA PRO A 26 -9.97 7.88 -4.39
C PRO A 26 -8.52 7.41 -4.41
N LEU A 27 -7.69 8.02 -3.57
CA LEU A 27 -6.32 7.61 -3.34
C LEU A 27 -6.42 6.15 -2.91
N LYS A 28 -6.17 5.24 -3.84
CA LYS A 28 -6.19 3.81 -3.58
C LYS A 28 -5.01 3.56 -2.67
N GLU A 29 -5.28 3.47 -1.37
CA GLU A 29 -4.29 3.04 -0.40
C GLU A 29 -3.85 1.65 -0.83
N TYR A 30 -2.67 1.57 -1.43
CA TYR A 30 -2.04 0.30 -1.72
C TYR A 30 -1.70 -0.32 -0.37
N SER A 31 -2.59 -1.19 0.12
CA SER A 31 -2.26 -2.07 1.23
C SER A 31 -1.00 -2.82 0.81
N ALA A 32 0.12 -2.56 1.51
CA ALA A 32 1.42 -3.11 1.14
C ALA A 32 1.30 -4.63 1.03
N GLY A 33 1.51 -5.15 -0.19
CA GLY A 33 1.55 -6.58 -0.43
C GLY A 33 2.69 -7.27 0.32
N PHE A 34 2.90 -8.56 0.04
CA PHE A 34 4.02 -9.30 0.61
C PHE A 34 5.36 -8.73 0.15
N LYS A 35 6.29 -8.53 1.10
CA LYS A 35 7.67 -8.19 0.75
C LYS A 35 8.42 -9.45 0.32
N VAL A 36 8.79 -9.52 -0.96
CA VAL A 36 9.52 -10.68 -1.48
C VAL A 36 10.97 -10.69 -0.95
N LYS A 37 11.42 -11.82 -0.39
CA LYS A 37 12.73 -12.00 0.23
C LYS A 37 13.26 -13.42 -0.01
N ALA A 38 14.56 -13.55 -0.24
CA ALA A 38 15.23 -14.85 -0.34
C ALA A 38 15.25 -15.61 0.98
N ARG A 39 15.38 -14.90 2.10
CA ARG A 39 15.33 -15.48 3.45
C ARG A 39 14.22 -14.81 4.25
N LEU A 40 13.31 -15.63 4.75
CA LEU A 40 12.19 -15.19 5.55
C LEU A 40 12.54 -15.24 7.03
N LYS A 41 12.04 -14.25 7.79
CA LYS A 41 12.19 -14.21 9.24
C LYS A 41 10.93 -13.73 9.91
N LEU A 42 10.64 -14.33 11.06
CA LEU A 42 9.61 -13.87 11.98
C LEU A 42 10.13 -12.63 12.71
N ARG A 43 9.32 -11.58 12.77
CA ARG A 43 9.68 -10.29 13.42
C ARG A 43 8.96 -10.10 14.74
N CYS A 44 7.91 -10.87 14.97
CA CYS A 44 6.93 -10.72 16.03
C CYS A 44 6.44 -12.10 16.49
N ARG A 45 5.75 -12.15 17.63
CA ARG A 45 5.23 -13.41 18.18
C ARG A 45 4.02 -13.94 17.41
N SER A 46 3.23 -13.06 16.82
CA SER A 46 2.08 -13.38 15.97
C SER A 46 2.45 -13.71 14.52
N CYS A 47 3.74 -13.66 14.18
CA CYS A 47 4.25 -13.96 12.86
C CYS A 47 4.41 -15.49 12.73
N TYR A 48 3.92 -16.09 11.64
CA TYR A 48 4.04 -17.53 11.41
C TYR A 48 4.37 -17.85 9.96
N PHE A 49 4.91 -19.05 9.73
CA PHE A 49 5.20 -19.55 8.40
C PHE A 49 4.01 -20.30 7.82
N VAL A 50 3.72 -20.09 6.54
CA VAL A 50 2.71 -20.84 5.79
C VAL A 50 3.25 -21.17 4.40
N ARG A 51 2.89 -22.32 3.84
CA ARG A 51 3.21 -22.65 2.45
C ARG A 51 1.97 -22.44 1.57
N VAL A 52 2.13 -21.60 0.56
CA VAL A 52 1.08 -21.28 -0.42
C VAL A 52 1.69 -21.43 -1.81
N ASP A 53 1.04 -22.20 -2.68
CA ASP A 53 1.50 -22.46 -4.06
C ASP A 53 2.97 -22.93 -4.15
N GLY A 54 3.39 -23.75 -3.19
CA GLY A 54 4.76 -24.26 -3.10
C GLY A 54 5.81 -23.27 -2.59
N ARG A 55 5.43 -22.03 -2.24
CA ARG A 55 6.33 -20.98 -1.73
C ARG A 55 6.13 -20.78 -0.24
N LEU A 56 7.22 -20.53 0.48
CA LEU A 56 7.15 -20.16 1.89
C LEU A 56 6.74 -18.69 2.03
N HIS A 57 5.75 -18.43 2.87
CA HIS A 57 5.27 -17.09 3.20
C HIS A 57 5.37 -16.89 4.72
N VAL A 58 5.57 -15.65 5.14
CA VAL A 58 5.38 -15.22 6.53
C VAL A 58 4.13 -14.38 6.56
N GLU A 59 3.14 -14.81 7.35
CA GLU A 59 1.94 -14.05 7.63
C GLU A 59 1.95 -13.52 9.07
N CYS A 60 1.18 -12.46 9.28
CA CYS A 60 1.01 -11.82 10.57
C CYS A 60 -0.36 -11.16 10.60
N ASN A 61 -1.12 -11.45 11.65
CA ASN A 61 -2.48 -10.93 11.83
C ASN A 61 -2.48 -9.52 12.42
N GLU A 62 -1.49 -9.18 13.27
CA GLU A 62 -1.39 -7.88 13.93
C GLU A 62 -0.71 -6.81 13.06
N HIS A 63 0.30 -7.20 12.28
CA HIS A 63 1.16 -6.28 11.55
C HIS A 63 1.31 -6.68 10.08
N GLY A 64 0.52 -6.06 9.19
CA GLY A 64 0.60 -6.29 7.74
C GLY A 64 1.99 -6.03 7.14
N ARG A 65 2.81 -5.16 7.75
CA ARG A 65 4.18 -4.86 7.34
C ARG A 65 5.16 -6.04 7.50
N HIS A 66 4.81 -7.06 8.27
CA HIS A 66 5.65 -8.25 8.47
C HIS A 66 5.47 -9.30 7.39
N ARG A 67 4.44 -9.17 6.53
CA ARG A 67 4.12 -10.10 5.46
C ARG A 67 5.28 -10.21 4.48
N GLN A 68 5.86 -11.39 4.36
CA GLN A 68 6.99 -11.66 3.48
C GLN A 68 6.72 -12.91 2.63
N ARG A 69 7.27 -12.96 1.43
CA ARG A 69 7.09 -14.08 0.49
C ARG A 69 8.45 -14.52 -0.05
N GLU A 70 8.65 -15.83 -0.18
CA GLU A 70 9.84 -16.39 -0.81
C GLU A 70 9.92 -15.99 -2.29
N ILE A 71 11.15 -15.83 -2.79
CA ILE A 71 11.37 -15.60 -4.23
C ILE A 71 10.87 -16.82 -4.98
N PHE A 72 10.15 -16.61 -6.09
CA PHE A 72 9.82 -17.72 -6.96
C PHE A 72 11.07 -18.15 -7.71
N ASP A 73 11.52 -19.38 -7.48
CA ASP A 73 12.55 -19.93 -8.33
C ASP A 73 11.93 -20.50 -9.60
N VAL A 74 12.04 -19.75 -10.69
CA VAL A 74 11.62 -20.22 -12.01
C VAL A 74 12.48 -21.42 -12.43
N LYS A 75 13.73 -21.54 -11.94
CA LYS A 75 14.66 -22.65 -12.22
C LYS A 75 14.25 -24.00 -11.64
N ALA A 76 13.33 -24.03 -10.68
CA ALA A 76 12.81 -25.29 -10.15
C ALA A 76 11.75 -25.96 -11.06
N LEU A 77 11.36 -25.33 -12.17
CA LEU A 77 10.28 -25.81 -13.05
C LEU A 77 10.74 -26.54 -14.32
N TRP A 78 12.04 -26.56 -14.61
CA TRP A 78 12.66 -27.15 -15.80
C TRP A 78 13.92 -27.91 -15.41
#